data_AF-A0A6G8KUK7-F1
#
_entry.id   AF-A0A6G8KUK7-F1
#
_cell.length_a   1.000
_cell.length_b   1.000
_cell.length_c   1.000
_cell.angle_alpha   90.00
_cell.angle_beta   90.00
_cell.angle_gamma   90.00
#
_symmetry.space_group_name_H-M   'P 1'
#
loop_
_entity.id
_entity.type
_entity.pdbx_description
1 polymer ?
#
loop_
_entity_poly.entity_id
_entity_poly.type
_entity_poly.pdbx_seq_one_letter_code
_entity_poly.pdbx_strand_id
1 'polypeptide(L)'
;MKHLLSTADLSREDAIGLLDVAEEMTQVSTHSVKKLPVLRGQTVVNLFFEDSTRTRISFEAAAKRLSADVINFSAKGSSVSKGESLQDTAQTLGAMGADAVVVRHNGSGTPYRLATTGWIDAGVVNAGDGTHEHPTQALLDSFTLRRTLTGSPASGPGGNARGTDLAGTTVAVVGDILHSRVARSNVHLLTTLGARVVLIAPPTLLPWGVDTWPAEVFYDFDNALDAHDFDAVMMLRVQFERMHQSFFPNTREYSRLWGLTAARYHRLPDHTAIMHPGPMNRGFEICAQAADSPRAVILNQVENGVAVRMAVLYSLLTGQEGAL
;
A
#
# COMPACT_ATOMS: atom_id res chain seq x y z
N MET A 1 -0.80 8.86 -16.95
CA MET A 1 -1.72 8.05 -16.13
C MET A 1 -2.89 8.92 -15.63
N LYS A 2 -4.16 8.65 -16.01
CA LYS A 2 -5.33 9.44 -15.53
C LYS A 2 -5.90 8.96 -14.19
N HIS A 3 -5.78 7.68 -13.89
CA HIS A 3 -6.30 7.06 -12.65
C HIS A 3 -5.29 6.05 -12.11
N LEU A 4 -5.31 5.81 -10.81
CA LEU A 4 -4.60 4.71 -10.16
C LEU A 4 -5.63 3.85 -9.41
N LEU A 5 -6.09 2.78 -10.05
CA LEU A 5 -7.19 1.95 -9.56
C LEU A 5 -6.71 0.62 -9.00
N SER A 6 -5.84 -0.07 -9.75
CA SER A 6 -5.22 -1.33 -9.39
C SER A 6 -3.72 -1.31 -9.64
N THR A 7 -2.98 -2.15 -8.91
CA THR A 7 -1.58 -2.44 -9.25
C THR A 7 -1.43 -3.25 -10.53
N ALA A 8 -2.47 -3.99 -10.92
CA ALA A 8 -2.49 -4.74 -12.18
C ALA A 8 -2.53 -3.83 -13.42
N ASP A 9 -2.90 -2.56 -13.26
CA ASP A 9 -2.93 -1.58 -14.35
C ASP A 9 -1.55 -0.95 -14.61
N LEU A 10 -0.56 -1.23 -13.75
CA LEU A 10 0.79 -0.67 -13.86
C LEU A 10 1.69 -1.60 -14.66
N SER A 11 2.28 -1.08 -15.74
CA SER A 11 3.42 -1.75 -16.35
C SER A 11 4.65 -1.65 -15.42
N ARG A 12 5.67 -2.48 -15.68
CA ARG A 12 6.95 -2.39 -14.97
C ARG A 12 7.59 -1.01 -15.11
N GLU A 13 7.51 -0.41 -16.30
CA GLU A 13 8.05 0.92 -16.56
C GLU A 13 7.29 2.00 -15.78
N ASP A 14 5.95 1.96 -15.79
CA ASP A 14 5.13 2.91 -15.03
C ASP A 14 5.38 2.80 -13.52
N ALA A 15 5.52 1.57 -13.02
CA ALA A 15 5.82 1.32 -11.63
C ALA A 15 7.19 1.90 -11.25
N ILE A 16 8.24 1.63 -12.03
CA ILE A 16 9.58 2.19 -11.79
C ILE A 16 9.54 3.73 -11.89
N GLY A 17 8.88 4.28 -12.90
CA GLY A 17 8.72 5.73 -13.07
C GLY A 17 8.06 6.40 -11.86
N LEU A 18 6.96 5.83 -11.35
CA LEU A 18 6.31 6.31 -10.13
C LEU A 18 7.22 6.24 -8.91
N LEU A 19 7.96 5.14 -8.76
CA LEU A 19 8.90 4.97 -7.65
C LEU A 19 10.08 5.96 -7.78
N ASP A 20 10.51 6.30 -8.98
CA ASP A 20 11.57 7.30 -9.22
C ASP A 20 11.09 8.72 -8.91
N VAL A 21 9.87 9.09 -9.32
CA VAL A 21 9.25 10.35 -8.88
C VAL A 21 9.13 10.36 -7.36
N ALA A 22 8.78 9.24 -6.72
CA ALA A 22 8.74 9.17 -5.26
C ALA A 22 10.10 9.44 -4.61
N GLU A 23 11.21 9.03 -5.24
CA GLU A 23 12.57 9.33 -4.79
C GLU A 23 12.82 10.85 -4.79
N GLU A 24 12.40 11.55 -5.84
CA GLU A 24 12.48 13.03 -5.92
C GLU A 24 11.64 13.68 -4.82
N MET A 25 10.44 13.16 -4.55
CA MET A 25 9.55 13.68 -3.50
C MET A 25 10.11 13.53 -2.09
N THR A 26 11.05 12.60 -1.85
CA THR A 26 11.72 12.48 -0.54
C THR A 26 12.50 13.75 -0.17
N GLN A 27 13.03 14.47 -1.17
CA GLN A 27 13.82 15.69 -0.96
C GLN A 27 12.97 16.84 -0.42
N VAL A 28 11.64 16.84 -0.62
CA VAL A 28 10.76 17.90 -0.09
C VAL A 28 10.81 17.97 1.43
N SER A 29 11.10 16.84 2.09
CA SER A 29 11.18 16.78 3.55
C SER A 29 12.38 17.53 4.15
N THR A 30 13.43 17.77 3.36
CA THR A 30 14.67 18.45 3.79
C THR A 30 14.66 19.96 3.63
N HIS A 31 13.71 20.47 2.84
CA HIS A 31 13.60 21.90 2.58
C HIS A 31 13.10 22.64 3.83
N SER A 32 13.57 23.88 4.01
CA SER A 32 13.08 24.78 5.06
C SER A 32 11.57 25.04 4.91
N VAL A 33 11.11 25.14 3.66
CA VAL A 33 9.70 25.14 3.29
C VAL A 33 9.36 23.79 2.65
N LYS A 34 8.62 22.96 3.39
CA LYS A 34 8.22 21.60 2.94
C LYS A 34 7.05 21.64 1.94
N LYS A 35 7.13 22.53 0.94
CA LYS A 35 6.11 22.69 -0.10
C LYS A 35 6.74 22.86 -1.47
N LEU A 36 6.22 22.12 -2.45
CA LEU A 36 6.44 22.33 -3.88
C LEU A 36 5.15 22.96 -4.45
N PRO A 37 5.20 24.05 -5.22
CA PRO A 37 4.00 24.69 -5.77
C PRO A 37 3.49 24.04 -7.07
N VAL A 38 3.80 22.76 -7.29
CA VAL A 38 3.52 22.03 -8.54
C VAL A 38 2.04 21.74 -8.79
N LEU A 39 1.22 21.66 -7.73
CA LEU A 39 -0.24 21.46 -7.84
C LEU A 39 -1.02 22.67 -7.31
N ARG A 40 -0.43 23.87 -7.35
CA ARG A 40 -1.13 25.09 -6.93
C ARG A 40 -2.36 25.32 -7.79
N GLY A 41 -3.52 25.53 -7.15
CA GLY A 41 -4.79 25.73 -7.81
C GLY A 41 -5.52 24.44 -8.18
N GLN A 42 -4.93 23.28 -7.91
CA GLN A 42 -5.58 21.98 -8.02
C GLN A 42 -6.26 21.62 -6.70
N THR A 43 -7.44 21.00 -6.77
CA THR A 43 -8.23 20.55 -5.62
C THR A 43 -8.23 19.02 -5.53
N VAL A 44 -7.73 18.50 -4.41
CA VAL A 44 -7.75 17.06 -4.08
C VAL A 44 -8.81 16.78 -3.02
N VAL A 45 -9.78 15.93 -3.35
CA VAL A 45 -10.82 15.48 -2.42
C VAL A 45 -10.46 14.12 -1.85
N ASN A 46 -10.33 14.03 -0.53
CA ASN A 46 -10.22 12.77 0.19
C ASN A 46 -11.63 12.26 0.55
N LEU A 47 -12.11 11.26 -0.20
CA LEU A 47 -13.43 10.66 -0.09
C LEU A 47 -13.34 9.31 0.64
N PHE A 48 -13.39 9.34 1.98
CA PHE A 48 -13.23 8.14 2.81
C PHE A 48 -14.57 7.71 3.44
N PHE A 49 -15.11 6.60 2.94
CA PHE A 49 -16.32 5.95 3.47
C PHE A 49 -16.01 4.89 4.54
N GLU A 50 -14.76 4.44 4.62
CA GLU A 50 -14.25 3.57 5.70
C GLU A 50 -13.22 4.31 6.53
N ASP A 51 -13.15 3.97 7.82
CA ASP A 51 -12.14 4.52 8.72
C ASP A 51 -10.72 4.22 8.24
N SER A 52 -9.90 5.27 8.15
CA SER A 52 -8.47 5.17 7.88
C SER A 52 -7.72 6.42 8.29
N THR A 53 -7.10 6.39 9.47
CA THR A 53 -6.31 7.51 9.97
C THR A 53 -5.02 7.70 9.16
N ARG A 54 -4.24 6.63 8.96
CA ARG A 54 -2.91 6.72 8.33
C ARG A 54 -3.01 7.08 6.85
N THR A 55 -3.82 6.37 6.06
CA THR A 55 -3.96 6.64 4.63
C THR A 55 -4.50 8.04 4.38
N ARG A 56 -5.56 8.46 5.07
CA ARG A 56 -6.15 9.79 4.90
C ARG A 56 -5.17 10.91 5.26
N ILE A 57 -4.54 10.85 6.44
CA ILE A 57 -3.58 11.88 6.88
C ILE A 57 -2.38 11.96 5.94
N SER A 58 -1.88 10.83 5.46
CA SER A 58 -0.75 10.82 4.54
C SER A 58 -1.07 11.41 3.16
N PHE A 59 -2.28 11.20 2.62
CA PHE A 59 -2.74 11.86 1.39
C PHE A 59 -2.96 13.36 1.60
N GLU A 60 -3.57 13.75 2.71
CA GLU A 60 -3.73 15.15 3.07
C GLU A 60 -2.36 15.85 3.19
N ALA A 61 -1.39 15.20 3.84
CA ALA A 61 -0.02 15.71 3.93
C ALA A 61 0.65 15.80 2.55
N ALA A 62 0.50 14.77 1.70
CA ALA A 62 1.04 14.75 0.35
C ALA A 62 0.50 15.91 -0.50
N ALA A 63 -0.82 16.06 -0.57
CA ALA A 63 -1.46 17.13 -1.35
C ALA A 63 -1.06 18.53 -0.84
N LYS A 64 -1.05 18.75 0.48
CA LYS A 64 -0.59 20.02 1.09
C LYS A 64 0.89 20.31 0.81
N ARG A 65 1.75 19.29 0.76
CA ARG A 65 3.17 19.42 0.38
C ARG A 65 3.34 19.73 -1.10
N LEU A 66 2.38 19.37 -1.95
CA LEU A 66 2.36 19.77 -3.37
C LEU A 66 1.59 21.08 -3.62
N SER A 67 1.21 21.77 -2.54
CA SER A 67 0.46 23.03 -2.57
C SER A 67 -0.93 22.95 -3.23
N ALA A 68 -1.53 21.77 -3.28
CA ALA A 68 -2.92 21.58 -3.66
C ALA A 68 -3.86 21.97 -2.52
N ASP A 69 -5.07 22.42 -2.88
CA ASP A 69 -6.17 22.57 -1.95
C ASP A 69 -6.75 21.20 -1.60
N VAL A 70 -7.09 20.99 -0.32
CA VAL A 70 -7.52 19.68 0.18
C VAL A 70 -8.89 19.77 0.83
N ILE A 71 -9.83 18.98 0.33
CA ILE A 71 -11.17 18.81 0.91
C ILE A 71 -11.23 17.40 1.51
N ASN A 72 -11.50 17.32 2.81
CA ASN A 72 -11.71 16.05 3.50
C ASN A 72 -13.21 15.79 3.63
N PHE A 73 -13.70 14.76 2.95
CA PHE A 73 -15.06 14.26 3.10
C PHE A 73 -15.06 13.00 3.98
N SER A 74 -15.95 12.99 4.97
CA SER A 74 -16.24 11.83 5.82
C SER A 74 -17.70 11.45 5.64
N ALA A 75 -17.96 10.17 5.36
CA ALA A 75 -19.33 9.68 5.25
C ALA A 75 -20.14 9.94 6.54
N LYS A 76 -19.50 9.80 7.71
CA LYS A 76 -20.10 10.10 9.01
C LYS A 76 -20.37 11.61 9.12
N GLY A 77 -21.65 11.97 9.21
CA GLY A 77 -22.13 13.35 9.31
C GLY A 77 -22.38 14.05 7.97
N SER A 78 -22.25 13.36 6.84
CA SER A 78 -22.51 13.89 5.50
C SER A 78 -23.90 13.53 4.97
N SER A 79 -24.27 14.06 3.80
CA SER A 79 -25.52 13.70 3.11
C SER A 79 -25.61 12.22 2.74
N VAL A 80 -24.49 11.48 2.67
CA VAL A 80 -24.48 10.01 2.55
C VAL A 80 -25.20 9.34 3.72
N SER A 81 -25.11 9.89 4.95
CA SER A 81 -25.86 9.33 6.09
C SER A 81 -27.38 9.53 5.96
N LYS A 82 -27.82 10.36 5.01
CA LYS A 82 -29.22 10.59 4.66
C LYS A 82 -29.65 9.79 3.41
N GLY A 83 -28.78 8.91 2.92
CA GLY A 83 -29.05 8.05 1.76
C GLY A 83 -28.66 8.64 0.40
N GLU A 84 -27.83 9.69 0.36
CA GLU A 84 -27.28 10.22 -0.89
C GLU A 84 -26.49 9.14 -1.64
N SER A 85 -26.71 9.05 -2.96
CA SER A 85 -26.04 8.06 -3.78
C SER A 85 -24.55 8.44 -3.99
N LEU A 86 -23.73 7.44 -4.28
CA LEU A 86 -22.33 7.67 -4.68
C LEU A 86 -22.24 8.55 -5.93
N GLN A 87 -23.19 8.42 -6.86
CA GLN A 87 -23.25 9.23 -8.07
C GLN A 87 -23.48 10.71 -7.75
N ASP A 88 -24.49 11.02 -6.94
CA ASP A 88 -24.80 12.41 -6.57
C ASP A 88 -23.65 13.03 -5.77
N THR A 89 -23.02 12.24 -4.89
CA THR A 89 -21.81 12.67 -4.16
C THR A 89 -20.70 13.03 -5.15
N ALA A 90 -20.40 12.17 -6.12
CA ALA A 90 -19.35 12.40 -7.10
C ALA A 90 -19.63 13.63 -7.98
N GLN A 91 -20.87 13.79 -8.45
CA GLN A 91 -21.28 14.95 -9.25
C GLN A 91 -21.21 16.25 -8.44
N THR A 92 -21.59 16.22 -7.16
CA THR A 92 -21.43 17.37 -6.25
C THR A 92 -19.97 17.77 -6.10
N LEU A 93 -19.07 16.80 -5.89
CA LEU A 93 -17.62 17.06 -5.80
C LEU A 93 -17.06 17.61 -7.11
N GLY A 94 -17.51 17.09 -8.26
CA GLY A 94 -17.15 17.62 -9.58
C GLY A 94 -17.61 19.07 -9.76
N ALA A 95 -18.84 19.39 -9.38
CA ALA A 95 -19.38 20.76 -9.44
C ALA A 95 -18.65 21.75 -8.51
N MET A 96 -18.04 21.25 -7.44
CA MET A 96 -17.17 22.03 -6.54
C MET A 96 -15.74 22.22 -7.08
N GLY A 97 -15.42 21.68 -8.27
CA GLY A 97 -14.10 21.82 -8.90
C GLY A 97 -13.05 20.84 -8.38
N ALA A 98 -13.43 19.59 -8.07
CA ALA A 98 -12.46 18.57 -7.71
C ALA A 98 -11.65 18.10 -8.93
N ASP A 99 -10.33 18.27 -8.90
CA ASP A 99 -9.41 17.81 -9.96
C ASP A 99 -8.95 16.36 -9.74
N ALA A 100 -8.87 15.93 -8.47
CA ALA A 100 -8.63 14.53 -8.12
C ALA A 100 -9.47 14.07 -6.92
N VAL A 101 -9.88 12.80 -6.95
CA VAL A 101 -10.58 12.12 -5.85
C VAL A 101 -9.77 10.93 -5.37
N VAL A 102 -9.34 10.99 -4.11
CA VAL A 102 -8.75 9.87 -3.39
C VAL A 102 -9.87 9.15 -2.66
N VAL A 103 -10.23 7.95 -3.11
CA VAL A 103 -11.41 7.24 -2.61
C VAL A 103 -11.02 5.99 -1.81
N ARG A 104 -11.67 5.82 -0.66
CA ARG A 104 -11.66 4.55 0.09
C ARG A 104 -13.08 4.14 0.40
N HIS A 105 -13.45 2.91 0.03
CA HIS A 105 -14.83 2.44 0.10
C HIS A 105 -14.92 0.96 0.47
N ASN A 106 -16.00 0.55 1.13
CA ASN A 106 -16.22 -0.84 1.56
C ASN A 106 -16.55 -1.78 0.38
N GLY A 107 -17.29 -1.29 -0.61
CA GLY A 107 -17.57 -2.00 -1.85
C GLY A 107 -16.37 -2.01 -2.80
N SER A 108 -15.94 -3.21 -3.18
CA SER A 108 -14.94 -3.42 -4.24
C SER A 108 -15.45 -2.87 -5.58
N GLY A 109 -14.54 -2.27 -6.37
CA GLY A 109 -14.86 -1.69 -7.68
C GLY A 109 -15.47 -0.28 -7.64
N THR A 110 -15.70 0.30 -6.46
CA THR A 110 -16.14 1.70 -6.34
C THR A 110 -15.20 2.70 -7.04
N PRO A 111 -13.86 2.63 -6.87
CA PRO A 111 -12.95 3.53 -7.57
C PRO A 111 -13.04 3.39 -9.10
N TYR A 112 -13.15 2.15 -9.59
CA TYR A 112 -13.33 1.87 -11.01
C TYR A 112 -14.62 2.48 -11.55
N ARG A 113 -15.72 2.36 -10.80
CA ARG A 113 -17.00 2.98 -11.18
C ARG A 113 -16.87 4.49 -11.28
N LEU A 114 -16.29 5.15 -10.28
CA LEU A 114 -16.05 6.60 -10.31
C LEU A 114 -15.23 7.04 -11.53
N ALA A 115 -14.23 6.25 -11.90
CA ALA A 115 -13.35 6.56 -13.03
C ALA A 115 -13.98 6.33 -14.41
N THR A 116 -15.00 5.46 -14.53
CA THR A 116 -15.45 4.97 -15.86
C THR A 116 -16.88 5.36 -16.23
N THR A 117 -17.73 5.76 -15.29
CA THR A 117 -19.15 6.06 -15.57
C THR A 117 -19.42 7.49 -16.04
N GLY A 118 -18.41 8.37 -16.03
CA GLY A 118 -18.58 9.79 -16.36
C GLY A 118 -19.34 10.59 -15.29
N TRP A 119 -19.45 10.09 -14.06
CA TRP A 119 -20.07 10.82 -12.95
C TRP A 119 -19.24 12.01 -12.48
N ILE A 120 -17.93 11.95 -12.71
CA ILE A 120 -16.98 13.01 -12.38
C ILE A 120 -15.87 13.01 -13.42
N ASP A 121 -15.40 14.19 -13.83
CA ASP A 121 -14.19 14.33 -14.66
C ASP A 121 -13.02 14.77 -13.78
N ALA A 122 -12.56 13.85 -12.94
CA ALA A 122 -11.43 14.03 -12.04
C ALA A 122 -10.54 12.78 -12.11
N GLY A 123 -9.26 12.95 -11.82
CA GLY A 123 -8.39 11.79 -11.64
C GLY A 123 -8.78 11.01 -10.38
N VAL A 124 -8.69 9.67 -10.42
CA VAL A 124 -9.20 8.82 -9.32
C VAL A 124 -8.05 7.99 -8.77
N VAL A 125 -7.84 8.06 -7.46
CA VAL A 125 -6.85 7.25 -6.73
C VAL A 125 -7.56 6.31 -5.77
N ASN A 126 -7.33 5.01 -5.93
CA ASN A 126 -7.81 4.00 -5.00
C ASN A 126 -6.96 3.98 -3.72
N ALA A 127 -7.54 4.46 -2.61
CA ALA A 127 -6.97 4.39 -1.25
C ALA A 127 -7.46 3.16 -0.46
N GLY A 128 -8.15 2.23 -1.14
CA GLY A 128 -8.60 0.94 -0.65
C GLY A 128 -10.07 0.67 -1.01
N ASP A 129 -10.35 -0.43 -1.70
CA ASP A 129 -11.72 -0.87 -2.00
C ASP A 129 -11.98 -2.29 -1.47
N GLY A 130 -12.82 -2.41 -0.44
CA GLY A 130 -13.18 -3.69 0.17
C GLY A 130 -11.97 -4.58 0.52
N THR A 131 -11.93 -5.77 -0.09
CA THR A 131 -10.84 -6.76 -0.03
C THR A 131 -10.07 -6.87 -1.36
N HIS A 132 -10.28 -5.93 -2.28
CA HIS A 132 -9.75 -5.97 -3.63
C HIS A 132 -8.35 -5.35 -3.71
N GLU A 133 -8.21 -4.03 -3.80
CA GLU A 133 -6.91 -3.38 -4.04
C GLU A 133 -6.57 -2.27 -3.03
N HIS A 134 -5.27 -2.03 -2.82
CA HIS A 134 -4.73 -0.83 -2.19
C HIS A 134 -3.39 -0.43 -2.86
N PRO A 135 -3.42 0.16 -4.07
CA PRO A 135 -2.22 0.31 -4.90
C PRO A 135 -1.14 1.19 -4.29
N THR A 136 -1.52 2.28 -3.61
CA THR A 136 -0.55 3.15 -2.93
C THR A 136 0.15 2.50 -1.73
N GLN A 137 -0.44 1.46 -1.13
CA GLN A 137 0.24 0.67 -0.09
C GLN A 137 1.28 -0.27 -0.73
N ALA A 138 0.92 -0.96 -1.82
CA ALA A 138 1.90 -1.79 -2.52
C ALA A 138 3.07 -0.98 -3.10
N LEU A 139 2.79 0.21 -3.66
CA LEU A 139 3.83 1.12 -4.15
C LEU A 139 4.78 1.57 -3.03
N LEU A 140 4.26 1.93 -1.84
CA LEU A 140 5.13 2.36 -0.74
C LEU A 140 5.90 1.19 -0.11
N ASP A 141 5.33 -0.02 -0.14
CA ASP A 141 6.02 -1.23 0.29
C ASP A 141 7.17 -1.52 -0.68
N SER A 142 6.89 -1.53 -1.98
CA SER A 142 7.90 -1.73 -3.04
C SER A 142 8.99 -0.65 -3.01
N PHE A 143 8.62 0.62 -2.80
CA PHE A 143 9.58 1.73 -2.66
C PHE A 143 10.53 1.52 -1.49
N THR A 144 9.98 1.14 -0.33
CA THR A 144 10.78 0.91 0.89
C THR A 144 11.72 -0.27 0.70
N LEU A 145 11.22 -1.35 0.09
CA LEU A 145 12.03 -2.53 -0.19
C LEU A 145 13.15 -2.21 -1.18
N ARG A 146 12.84 -1.53 -2.29
CA ARG A 146 13.81 -1.09 -3.31
C ARG A 146 14.96 -0.30 -2.68
N ARG A 147 14.65 0.66 -1.80
CA ARG A 147 15.69 1.43 -1.07
C ARG A 147 16.52 0.55 -0.15
N THR A 148 15.87 -0.33 0.61
CA THR A 148 16.55 -1.22 1.56
C THR A 148 17.55 -2.15 0.85
N LEU A 149 17.15 -2.76 -0.27
CA LEU A 149 17.98 -3.73 -0.98
C LEU A 149 19.12 -3.09 -1.79
N THR A 150 18.97 -1.84 -2.19
CA THR A 150 20.04 -1.07 -2.87
C THR A 150 21.04 -0.44 -1.90
N GLY A 151 20.84 -0.63 -0.59
CA GLY A 151 21.66 -0.01 0.45
C GLY A 151 21.40 1.48 0.65
N SER A 152 20.31 2.01 0.07
CA SER A 152 19.85 3.37 0.36
C SER A 152 19.27 3.45 1.78
N PRO A 153 19.27 4.65 2.40
CA PRO A 153 18.48 4.87 3.61
C PRO A 153 17.04 4.42 3.40
N ALA A 154 16.48 3.64 4.33
CA ALA A 154 15.12 3.11 4.18
C ALA A 154 14.06 4.22 4.10
N SER A 155 14.34 5.42 4.64
CA SER A 155 13.56 6.65 4.45
C SER A 155 14.45 7.89 4.51
N GLY A 156 13.88 9.09 4.36
CA GLY A 156 14.64 10.34 4.23
C GLY A 156 15.10 10.63 2.80
N PRO A 157 15.89 11.69 2.58
CA PRO A 157 16.25 12.18 1.27
C PRO A 157 17.23 11.27 0.51
N GLY A 158 16.86 10.94 -0.73
CA GLY A 158 17.78 10.41 -1.74
C GLY A 158 18.28 8.98 -1.51
N GLY A 159 18.58 8.33 -2.62
CA GLY A 159 19.03 6.95 -2.67
C GLY A 159 19.56 6.60 -4.05
N ASN A 160 20.45 5.61 -4.11
CA ASN A 160 20.94 5.00 -5.35
C ASN A 160 19.90 4.04 -5.98
N ALA A 161 18.66 4.04 -5.48
CA ALA A 161 17.57 3.16 -5.88
C ALA A 161 16.88 3.56 -7.19
N ARG A 162 17.19 4.73 -7.76
CA ARG A 162 16.54 5.23 -8.98
C ARG A 162 16.77 4.28 -10.16
N GLY A 163 15.71 4.01 -10.92
CA GLY A 163 15.74 3.12 -12.09
C GLY A 163 15.90 1.63 -11.76
N THR A 164 16.03 1.27 -10.47
CA THR A 164 16.10 -0.12 -10.04
C THR A 164 14.70 -0.71 -9.85
N ASP A 165 14.60 -2.02 -10.02
CA ASP A 165 13.42 -2.81 -9.76
C ASP A 165 13.67 -3.78 -8.58
N LEU A 166 12.96 -4.90 -8.55
CA LEU A 166 13.08 -5.93 -7.52
C LEU A 166 13.45 -7.29 -8.12
N ALA A 167 14.09 -7.32 -9.30
CA ALA A 167 14.48 -8.55 -9.96
C ALA A 167 15.47 -9.37 -9.10
N GLY A 168 15.21 -10.67 -8.98
CA GLY A 168 16.04 -11.58 -8.20
C GLY A 168 15.78 -11.55 -6.69
N THR A 169 14.84 -10.73 -6.23
CA THR A 169 14.47 -10.65 -4.82
C THR A 169 13.41 -11.69 -4.47
N THR A 170 13.47 -12.25 -3.25
CA THR A 170 12.44 -13.18 -2.75
C THR A 170 11.73 -12.58 -1.54
N VAL A 171 10.42 -12.39 -1.65
CA VAL A 171 9.58 -11.72 -0.64
C VAL A 171 8.53 -12.68 -0.09
N ALA A 172 8.58 -12.91 1.22
CA ALA A 172 7.51 -13.61 1.93
C ALA A 172 6.39 -12.64 2.32
N VAL A 173 5.13 -12.98 2.04
CA VAL A 173 3.94 -12.28 2.54
C VAL A 173 3.16 -13.25 3.42
N VAL A 174 3.06 -12.92 4.71
CA VAL A 174 2.63 -13.87 5.74
C VAL A 174 1.37 -13.39 6.44
N GLY A 175 0.32 -14.21 6.42
CA GLY A 175 -0.85 -14.04 7.28
C GLY A 175 -2.20 -14.17 6.59
N ASP A 176 -3.13 -13.25 6.86
CA ASP A 176 -4.50 -13.27 6.32
C ASP A 176 -4.53 -12.76 4.87
N ILE A 177 -4.33 -13.66 3.90
CA ILE A 177 -4.32 -13.31 2.46
C ILE A 177 -5.74 -13.11 1.92
N LEU A 178 -6.68 -13.95 2.37
CA LEU A 178 -8.07 -13.97 1.94
C LEU A 178 -8.75 -12.60 2.09
N HIS A 179 -8.51 -11.90 3.20
CA HIS A 179 -9.17 -10.62 3.50
C HIS A 179 -8.27 -9.39 3.28
N SER A 180 -7.03 -9.58 2.81
CA SER A 180 -6.04 -8.51 2.67
C SER A 180 -5.94 -7.99 1.23
N ARG A 181 -6.52 -6.81 1.00
CA ARG A 181 -6.27 -6.02 -0.21
C ARG A 181 -4.78 -5.65 -0.39
N VAL A 182 -4.04 -5.57 0.72
CA VAL A 182 -2.59 -5.29 0.69
C VAL A 182 -1.82 -6.48 0.14
N ALA A 183 -2.23 -7.71 0.47
CA ALA A 183 -1.58 -8.92 -0.03
C ALA A 183 -1.73 -9.02 -1.56
N ARG A 184 -2.95 -8.87 -2.07
CA ARG A 184 -3.24 -8.92 -3.52
C ARG A 184 -2.44 -7.87 -4.29
N SER A 185 -2.51 -6.60 -3.87
CA SER A 185 -1.78 -5.53 -4.56
C SER A 185 -0.26 -5.72 -4.52
N ASN A 186 0.29 -6.23 -3.41
CA ASN A 186 1.71 -6.52 -3.33
C ASN A 186 2.11 -7.71 -4.21
N VAL A 187 1.32 -8.79 -4.26
CA VAL A 187 1.61 -9.93 -5.15
C VAL A 187 1.73 -9.47 -6.59
N HIS A 188 0.76 -8.67 -7.08
CA HIS A 188 0.80 -8.13 -8.43
C HIS A 188 2.02 -7.22 -8.64
N LEU A 189 2.19 -6.19 -7.81
CA LEU A 189 3.23 -5.19 -8.04
C LEU A 189 4.66 -5.73 -7.86
N LEU A 190 4.90 -6.53 -6.82
CA LEU A 190 6.21 -7.14 -6.58
C LEU A 190 6.60 -8.05 -7.75
N THR A 191 5.66 -8.87 -8.25
CA THR A 191 5.89 -9.70 -9.44
C THR A 191 6.16 -8.85 -10.68
N THR A 192 5.38 -7.78 -10.89
CA THR A 192 5.60 -6.84 -12.01
C THR A 192 7.00 -6.22 -11.96
N LEU A 193 7.53 -5.98 -10.76
CA LEU A 193 8.90 -5.48 -10.54
C LEU A 193 9.97 -6.59 -10.56
N GLY A 194 9.60 -7.84 -10.82
CA GLY A 194 10.54 -8.96 -11.00
C GLY A 194 10.88 -9.74 -9.72
N ALA A 195 10.22 -9.45 -8.59
CA ALA A 195 10.39 -10.21 -7.36
C ALA A 195 9.69 -11.56 -7.44
N ARG A 196 10.24 -12.56 -6.74
CA ARG A 196 9.56 -13.81 -6.42
C ARG A 196 8.73 -13.61 -5.15
N VAL A 197 7.43 -13.86 -5.23
CA VAL A 197 6.53 -13.75 -4.09
C VAL A 197 6.20 -15.13 -3.53
N VAL A 198 6.34 -15.27 -2.21
CA VAL A 198 5.98 -16.47 -1.45
C VAL A 198 4.88 -16.11 -0.46
N LEU A 199 3.71 -16.70 -0.61
CA LEU A 199 2.58 -16.56 0.31
C LEU A 199 2.65 -17.61 1.40
N ILE A 200 2.49 -17.19 2.65
CA ILE A 200 2.54 -18.08 3.80
C ILE A 200 1.30 -17.85 4.66
N ALA A 201 0.38 -18.81 4.66
CA ALA A 201 -0.91 -18.64 5.34
C ALA A 201 -1.57 -19.97 5.69
N PRO A 202 -2.47 -20.01 6.70
CA PRO A 202 -3.38 -21.14 6.87
C PRO A 202 -4.19 -21.36 5.60
N PRO A 203 -4.51 -22.62 5.23
CA PRO A 203 -5.37 -22.91 4.08
C PRO A 203 -6.71 -22.16 4.11
N THR A 204 -7.25 -21.93 5.32
CA THR A 204 -8.52 -21.22 5.54
C THR A 204 -8.44 -19.71 5.35
N LEU A 205 -7.23 -19.14 5.27
CA LEU A 205 -6.98 -17.71 5.03
C LEU A 205 -6.35 -17.45 3.66
N LEU A 206 -6.49 -18.39 2.73
CA LEU A 206 -6.15 -18.18 1.33
C LEU A 206 -7.41 -17.96 0.50
N PRO A 207 -7.40 -17.02 -0.46
CA PRO A 207 -8.52 -16.82 -1.36
C PRO A 207 -8.68 -18.00 -2.31
N TRP A 208 -9.92 -18.25 -2.72
CA TRP A 208 -10.17 -19.16 -3.83
C TRP A 208 -9.51 -18.62 -5.10
N GLY A 209 -8.86 -19.51 -5.87
CA GLY A 209 -8.10 -19.13 -7.07
C GLY A 209 -6.70 -18.56 -6.77
N VAL A 210 -6.20 -18.64 -5.53
CA VAL A 210 -4.82 -18.20 -5.22
C VAL A 210 -3.75 -18.93 -6.04
N ASP A 211 -4.04 -20.14 -6.50
CA ASP A 211 -3.22 -20.94 -7.41
C ASP A 211 -3.01 -20.28 -8.78
N THR A 212 -3.87 -19.34 -9.16
CA THR A 212 -3.71 -18.53 -10.38
C THR A 212 -2.84 -17.29 -10.17
N TRP A 213 -2.47 -16.97 -8.93
CA TRP A 213 -1.64 -15.82 -8.64
C TRP A 213 -0.18 -16.16 -8.95
N PRO A 214 0.64 -15.17 -9.36
CA PRO A 214 2.05 -15.38 -9.63
C PRO A 214 2.87 -15.46 -8.34
N ALA A 215 2.50 -16.38 -7.44
CA ALA A 215 3.15 -16.58 -6.14
C ALA A 215 3.19 -18.05 -5.76
N GLU A 216 4.26 -18.46 -5.10
CA GLU A 216 4.35 -19.78 -4.47
C GLU A 216 3.61 -19.76 -3.12
N VAL A 217 2.99 -20.87 -2.73
CA VAL A 217 2.15 -20.94 -1.51
C VAL A 217 2.70 -22.00 -0.56
N PHE A 218 2.96 -21.58 0.68
CA PHE A 218 3.25 -22.45 1.81
C PHE A 218 2.17 -22.36 2.88
N TYR A 219 1.82 -23.50 3.46
CA TYR A 219 0.87 -23.57 4.58
C TYR A 219 1.53 -23.53 5.95
N ASP A 220 2.86 -23.54 6.00
CA ASP A 220 3.66 -23.52 7.23
C ASP A 220 4.87 -22.60 7.02
N PHE A 221 5.15 -21.74 7.99
CA PHE A 221 6.22 -20.75 7.87
C PHE A 221 7.61 -21.40 8.00
N ASP A 222 7.77 -22.44 8.82
CA ASP A 222 9.07 -23.09 8.97
C ASP A 222 9.48 -23.83 7.68
N ASN A 223 8.54 -24.46 6.98
CA ASN A 223 8.79 -25.07 5.68
C ASN A 223 9.21 -24.04 4.62
N ALA A 224 8.61 -22.85 4.63
CA ALA A 224 8.99 -21.78 3.71
C ALA A 224 10.41 -21.26 4.00
N LEU A 225 10.80 -21.18 5.28
CA LEU A 225 12.15 -20.84 5.71
C LEU A 225 13.19 -21.90 5.35
N ASP A 226 12.78 -23.18 5.23
CA ASP A 226 13.67 -24.25 4.75
C ASP A 226 13.86 -24.21 3.23
N ALA A 227 12.88 -23.68 2.49
CA ALA A 227 12.89 -23.64 1.03
C ALA A 227 13.54 -22.37 0.45
N HIS A 228 13.57 -21.26 1.19
CA HIS A 228 14.01 -19.96 0.68
C HIS A 228 14.79 -19.13 1.69
N ASP A 229 15.81 -18.44 1.18
CA ASP A 229 16.40 -17.27 1.82
C ASP A 229 15.61 -16.02 1.41
N PHE A 230 14.93 -15.39 2.37
CA PHE A 230 14.08 -14.23 2.09
C PHE A 230 14.86 -12.91 2.18
N ASP A 231 14.71 -12.05 1.17
CA ASP A 231 15.20 -10.67 1.21
C ASP A 231 14.26 -9.76 1.99
N ALA A 232 12.96 -10.12 2.05
CA ALA A 232 11.99 -9.45 2.90
C ALA A 232 10.91 -10.39 3.41
N VAL A 233 10.44 -10.12 4.62
CA VAL A 233 9.27 -10.75 5.24
C VAL A 233 8.25 -9.66 5.57
N MET A 234 7.12 -9.68 4.87
CA MET A 234 5.99 -8.79 5.08
C MET A 234 4.90 -9.50 5.89
N MET A 235 4.78 -9.11 7.15
CA MET A 235 3.73 -9.61 8.04
C MET A 235 2.42 -8.85 7.82
N LEU A 236 1.30 -9.56 7.86
CA LEU A 236 -0.04 -8.99 7.74
C LEU A 236 -0.82 -9.09 9.04
N ARG A 237 -1.59 -8.05 9.33
CA ARG A 237 -2.57 -8.08 10.42
C ARG A 237 -3.74 -8.99 10.04
N VAL A 238 -4.10 -9.90 10.96
CA VAL A 238 -5.35 -10.66 10.88
C VAL A 238 -6.55 -9.70 10.94
N GLN A 239 -7.47 -9.80 9.98
CA GLN A 239 -8.62 -8.91 9.86
C GLN A 239 -9.86 -9.51 10.54
N PHE A 240 -9.83 -9.66 11.87
CA PHE A 240 -10.94 -10.26 12.63
C PHE A 240 -12.29 -9.63 12.33
N GLU A 241 -12.33 -8.33 12.08
CA GLU A 241 -13.57 -7.61 11.75
C GLU A 241 -14.20 -7.99 10.40
N ARG A 242 -13.47 -8.72 9.55
CA ARG A 242 -13.93 -9.22 8.25
C ARG A 242 -14.33 -10.70 8.30
N MET A 243 -14.15 -11.36 9.44
CA MET A 243 -14.41 -12.78 9.62
C MET A 243 -15.81 -12.99 10.20
N HIS A 244 -16.73 -13.44 9.36
CA HIS A 244 -18.11 -13.75 9.76
C HIS A 244 -18.38 -15.26 9.96
N GLN A 245 -17.37 -16.12 9.74
CA GLN A 245 -17.44 -17.57 9.94
C GLN A 245 -16.12 -18.09 10.56
N SER A 246 -16.07 -19.39 10.89
CA SER A 246 -14.92 -20.08 11.52
C SER A 246 -13.72 -20.27 10.58
N PHE A 247 -13.27 -19.22 9.91
CA PHE A 247 -12.09 -19.23 9.03
C PHE A 247 -10.77 -19.21 9.81
N PHE A 248 -10.80 -18.75 11.07
CA PHE A 248 -9.59 -18.49 11.83
C PHE A 248 -9.20 -19.68 12.72
N PRO A 249 -7.95 -20.18 12.65
CA PRO A 249 -7.43 -21.08 13.68
C PRO A 249 -7.46 -20.38 15.04
N ASN A 250 -7.32 -21.10 16.16
CA ASN A 250 -7.24 -20.38 17.43
C ASN A 250 -5.99 -19.47 17.46
N THR A 251 -6.03 -18.38 18.22
CA THR A 251 -4.96 -17.36 18.22
C THR A 251 -3.58 -17.92 18.58
N ARG A 252 -3.52 -18.89 19.50
CA ARG A 252 -2.26 -19.51 19.91
C ARG A 252 -1.64 -20.34 18.80
N GLU A 253 -2.46 -21.13 18.11
CA GLU A 253 -2.04 -21.87 16.93
C GLU A 253 -1.54 -20.94 15.84
N TYR A 254 -2.26 -19.83 15.60
CA TYR A 254 -1.88 -18.86 14.59
C TYR A 254 -0.47 -18.29 14.83
N SER A 255 -0.25 -17.76 16.03
CA SER A 255 1.05 -17.21 16.43
C SER A 255 2.18 -18.24 16.39
N ARG A 256 1.87 -19.50 16.70
CA ARG A 256 2.87 -20.57 16.68
C ARG A 256 3.25 -20.98 15.27
N LEU A 257 2.31 -21.10 14.34
CA LEU A 257 2.58 -21.65 13.00
C LEU A 257 2.89 -20.57 11.95
N TRP A 258 2.25 -19.41 12.02
CA TRP A 258 2.41 -18.34 11.01
C TRP A 258 2.94 -17.03 11.57
N GLY A 259 3.00 -16.86 12.90
CA GLY A 259 3.65 -15.70 13.51
C GLY A 259 5.16 -15.68 13.24
N LEU A 260 5.72 -14.49 13.02
CA LEU A 260 7.16 -14.27 13.03
C LEU A 260 7.66 -14.30 14.48
N THR A 261 7.94 -15.51 14.97
CA THR A 261 8.46 -15.75 16.32
C THR A 261 9.92 -15.33 16.43
N ALA A 262 10.42 -15.21 17.66
CA ALA A 262 11.84 -14.98 17.91
C ALA A 262 12.73 -16.04 17.23
N ALA A 263 12.35 -17.31 17.30
CA ALA A 263 13.11 -18.40 16.68
C ALA A 263 13.18 -18.23 15.16
N ARG A 264 12.05 -17.95 14.49
CA ARG A 264 12.01 -17.69 13.04
C ARG A 264 12.81 -16.46 12.65
N TYR A 265 12.71 -15.39 13.42
CA TYR A 265 13.50 -14.17 13.20
C TYR A 265 15.02 -14.42 13.21
N HIS A 266 15.52 -15.31 14.08
CA HIS A 266 16.95 -15.68 14.11
C HIS A 266 17.35 -16.66 13.00
N ARG A 267 16.40 -17.32 12.33
CA ARG A 267 16.67 -18.16 11.16
C ARG A 267 16.77 -17.35 9.87
N LEU A 268 16.19 -16.14 9.83
CA LEU A 268 16.23 -15.27 8.66
C LEU A 268 17.66 -14.75 8.42
N PRO A 269 18.11 -14.69 7.15
CA PRO A 269 19.34 -14.02 6.77
C PRO A 269 19.47 -12.61 7.39
N ASP A 270 20.70 -12.21 7.74
CA ASP A 270 20.94 -10.94 8.43
C ASP A 270 20.50 -9.71 7.62
N HIS A 271 20.38 -9.84 6.29
CA HIS A 271 19.92 -8.77 5.40
C HIS A 271 18.39 -8.68 5.25
N THR A 272 17.61 -9.66 5.75
CA THR A 272 16.17 -9.70 5.53
C THR A 272 15.45 -8.48 6.11
N ALA A 273 14.75 -7.72 5.27
CA ALA A 273 13.91 -6.62 5.70
C ALA A 273 12.60 -7.12 6.35
N ILE A 274 12.24 -6.56 7.51
CA ILE A 274 10.98 -6.87 8.18
C ILE A 274 9.97 -5.75 7.92
N MET A 275 8.85 -6.10 7.29
CA MET A 275 7.85 -5.15 6.81
C MET A 275 6.48 -5.45 7.39
N HIS A 276 5.64 -4.42 7.54
CA HIS A 276 4.25 -4.58 7.95
C HIS A 276 3.44 -3.31 7.59
N PRO A 277 2.27 -3.41 6.94
CA PRO A 277 1.44 -2.24 6.62
C PRO A 277 0.81 -1.57 7.85
N GLY A 278 1.04 -2.11 9.06
CA GLY A 278 0.37 -1.81 10.33
C GLY A 278 -1.17 -1.82 10.33
N PRO A 279 -1.80 -1.51 11.48
CA PRO A 279 -1.17 -1.53 12.81
C PRO A 279 -0.72 -2.95 13.15
N MET A 280 0.39 -3.07 13.89
CA MET A 280 0.96 -4.37 14.28
C MET A 280 0.37 -4.82 15.62
N ASN A 281 0.00 -6.09 15.75
CA ASN A 281 -0.25 -6.74 17.02
C ASN A 281 0.99 -7.52 17.45
N ARG A 282 1.76 -6.87 18.33
CA ARG A 282 2.99 -7.44 18.89
C ARG A 282 2.66 -8.66 19.75
N GLY A 283 3.46 -9.71 19.61
CA GLY A 283 3.25 -11.00 20.28
C GLY A 283 2.19 -11.88 19.62
N PHE A 284 1.58 -11.44 18.52
CA PHE A 284 0.60 -12.21 17.77
C PHE A 284 1.13 -12.61 16.38
N GLU A 285 1.07 -11.71 15.38
CA GLU A 285 1.70 -11.95 14.08
C GLU A 285 3.20 -11.68 14.09
N ILE A 286 3.69 -10.78 14.94
CA ILE A 286 5.10 -10.37 14.97
C ILE A 286 5.64 -10.30 16.39
N CYS A 287 6.82 -10.88 16.63
CA CYS A 287 7.49 -10.78 17.93
C CYS A 287 8.12 -9.39 18.14
N ALA A 288 8.36 -9.04 19.41
CA ALA A 288 9.00 -7.76 19.75
C ALA A 288 10.42 -7.63 19.17
N GLN A 289 11.21 -8.72 19.17
CA GLN A 289 12.58 -8.67 18.62
C GLN A 289 12.58 -8.29 17.14
N ALA A 290 11.67 -8.86 16.34
CA ALA A 290 11.56 -8.51 14.93
C ALA A 290 11.06 -7.08 14.76
N ALA A 291 10.00 -6.69 15.47
CA ALA A 291 9.37 -5.37 15.36
C ALA A 291 10.27 -4.19 15.79
N ASP A 292 11.19 -4.42 16.72
CA ASP A 292 12.13 -3.40 17.23
C ASP A 292 13.55 -3.57 16.66
N SER A 293 13.75 -4.49 15.73
CA SER A 293 15.06 -4.71 15.12
C SER A 293 15.45 -3.55 14.20
N PRO A 294 16.77 -3.34 13.97
CA PRO A 294 17.23 -2.46 12.90
C PRO A 294 16.77 -2.89 11.50
N ARG A 295 16.36 -4.16 11.34
CA ARG A 295 15.81 -4.74 10.10
C ARG A 295 14.34 -4.37 9.88
N ALA A 296 13.64 -3.86 10.90
CA ALA A 296 12.25 -3.46 10.81
C ALA A 296 12.08 -2.08 10.18
N VAL A 297 11.57 -2.06 8.95
CA VAL A 297 11.39 -0.84 8.14
C VAL A 297 9.96 -0.28 8.19
N ILE A 298 9.15 -0.68 9.19
CA ILE A 298 7.73 -0.32 9.32
C ILE A 298 7.51 1.20 9.43
N LEU A 299 8.36 1.91 10.18
CA LEU A 299 8.27 3.37 10.28
C LEU A 299 8.72 4.05 8.98
N ASN A 300 9.70 3.46 8.28
CA ASN A 300 10.12 3.93 6.97
C ASN A 300 8.99 3.79 5.94
N GLN A 301 8.22 2.70 5.96
CA GLN A 301 7.01 2.55 5.13
C GLN A 301 6.01 3.69 5.36
N VAL A 302 5.81 4.12 6.62
CA VAL A 302 4.91 5.24 6.93
C VAL A 302 5.42 6.55 6.33
N GLU A 303 6.72 6.83 6.47
CA GLU A 303 7.34 8.04 5.93
C GLU A 303 7.31 8.06 4.39
N ASN A 304 7.76 6.97 3.78
CA ASN A 304 7.76 6.75 2.33
C ASN A 304 6.35 6.82 1.73
N GLY A 305 5.35 6.43 2.51
CA GLY A 305 3.95 6.56 2.13
C GLY A 305 3.53 7.98 1.80
N VAL A 306 4.18 9.02 2.34
CA VAL A 306 3.88 10.40 1.94
C VAL A 306 4.55 10.73 0.60
N ALA A 307 5.81 10.34 0.40
CA ALA A 307 6.55 10.58 -0.85
C ALA A 307 5.89 9.88 -2.05
N VAL A 308 5.47 8.62 -1.88
CA VAL A 308 4.78 7.86 -2.92
C VAL A 308 3.42 8.48 -3.25
N ARG A 309 2.67 8.94 -2.25
CA ARG A 309 1.38 9.61 -2.49
C ARG A 309 1.57 10.97 -3.16
N MET A 310 2.67 11.67 -2.88
CA MET A 310 3.04 12.87 -3.62
C MET A 310 3.33 12.53 -5.09
N ALA A 311 4.12 11.49 -5.35
CA ALA A 311 4.43 11.05 -6.72
C ALA A 311 3.17 10.67 -7.50
N VAL A 312 2.25 9.92 -6.87
CA VAL A 312 0.97 9.54 -7.49
C VAL A 312 0.12 10.77 -7.82
N LEU A 313 -0.07 11.70 -6.88
CA LEU A 313 -0.86 12.90 -7.12
C LEU A 313 -0.22 13.80 -8.19
N TYR A 314 1.10 13.95 -8.14
CA TYR A 314 1.86 14.70 -9.13
C TYR A 314 1.67 14.12 -10.53
N SER A 315 1.93 12.83 -10.71
CA SER A 315 1.88 12.17 -12.02
C SER A 315 0.46 12.17 -12.60
N LEU A 316 -0.54 12.00 -11.74
CA LEU A 316 -1.95 11.97 -12.13
C LEU A 316 -2.50 13.36 -12.54
N LEU A 317 -2.12 14.43 -11.84
CA LEU A 317 -2.64 15.78 -12.09
C LEU A 317 -1.82 16.59 -13.10
N THR A 318 -0.56 16.22 -13.35
CA THR A 318 0.30 16.90 -14.34
C THR A 318 0.39 16.14 -15.66
N GLY A 319 -0.03 14.87 -15.69
CA GLY A 319 0.09 14.00 -16.85
C GLY A 319 1.53 13.56 -17.15
N GLN A 320 2.49 13.84 -16.27
CA GLN A 320 3.88 13.39 -16.42
C GLN A 320 4.08 11.98 -15.83
N GLU A 321 4.72 11.09 -16.58
CA GLU A 321 5.13 9.75 -16.14
C GLU A 321 6.64 9.66 -15.81
N GLY A 322 7.37 10.78 -15.76
CA GLY A 322 8.78 10.83 -15.34
C GLY A 322 9.39 12.24 -15.28
N ALA A 323 10.34 12.39 -14.34
CA ALA A 323 11.23 13.51 -13.96
C ALA A 323 10.69 14.95 -14.02
N LEU A 324 10.76 15.64 -12.87
CA LEU A 324 10.67 17.11 -12.74
C LEU A 324 11.86 17.84 -13.37
#